data_AF-A0A855X987-F1
#
_entry.id   AF-A0A855X987-F1
#
_cell.length_a   1.000
_cell.length_b   1.000
_cell.length_c   1.000
_cell.angle_alpha   90.00
_cell.angle_beta   90.00
_cell.angle_gamma   90.00
#
_symmetry.space_group_name_H-M   'P 1'
#
loop_
_entity.id
_entity.type
_entity.pdbx_description
1 polymer ?
#
loop_
_entity_poly.entity_id
_entity_poly.type
_entity_poly.pdbx_seq_one_letter_code
_entity_poly.pdbx_strand_id
1 'polypeptide(L)'
;MGGRELNKVGIFGHYGNGNLGDEAIIAAVIQSVRRHAPQAMIVGFCVNPADTEKRHGIQAFNIRRAVRSSPAVSTVPPREASPSSEKDTLRERVKKIIKSVPLAYPAARLVWRLPRTLGEVWRESRFLFRAFRTLDGVGMLIISGSGQLMDGFGGAWAFPYTLFKWSVMARLRGIKLVFLSVGAGPINATLSRFFIRRALRLAHYRSYRDEYSKGLIESIGVRGDNYVYPDLACNLAIARADIHPRLDRKRVVGIIPVPYFDHRYWQKSDAAKYAEFVQRLAQFSLWLIERGYTVFPFWTKLYTDELVVHEIERAVRDSGHLRAKDGLISRPISTLADMVDSVRDCDLLVASRFHGILIPLIMQKPVVGLAYHPKTSDMMAYMGQPDYCLNIDHFTLEDLQKMFVRLEQNAAPVSRSLSQRASDASSLVEEQYRRIFDT
;
A
#
# COMPACT_ATOMS: atom_id res chain seq x y z
N MET A 1 33.44 -16.67 7.26
CA MET A 1 32.07 -16.99 7.74
C MET A 1 31.36 -17.66 6.57
N GLY A 2 31.12 -18.97 6.65
CA GLY A 2 30.53 -19.74 5.54
C GLY A 2 29.10 -19.26 5.24
N GLY A 3 28.85 -18.90 3.99
CA GLY A 3 27.53 -18.50 3.51
C GLY A 3 26.55 -19.66 3.65
N ARG A 4 25.40 -19.39 4.27
CA ARG A 4 24.29 -20.35 4.31
C ARG A 4 23.76 -20.52 2.88
N GLU A 5 23.58 -21.76 2.41
CA GLU A 5 22.95 -21.98 1.11
C GLU A 5 21.58 -21.27 1.05
N LEU A 6 21.34 -20.57 -0.07
CA LEU A 6 20.14 -19.77 -0.27
C LEU A 6 18.94 -20.64 -0.68
N ASN A 7 18.61 -21.62 0.15
CA ASN A 7 17.56 -22.61 -0.15
C ASN A 7 16.15 -22.05 0.07
N LYS A 8 16.01 -20.95 0.82
CA LYS A 8 14.72 -20.28 1.09
C LYS A 8 14.87 -18.77 1.24
N VAL A 9 14.03 -18.02 0.55
CA VAL A 9 13.93 -16.55 0.59
C VAL A 9 12.60 -16.13 1.21
N GLY A 10 12.68 -15.35 2.28
CA GLY A 10 11.52 -14.75 2.93
C GLY A 10 11.18 -13.38 2.36
N ILE A 11 9.93 -13.14 2.02
CA ILE A 11 9.41 -11.82 1.61
C ILE A 11 8.54 -11.28 2.73
N PHE A 12 8.91 -10.13 3.28
CA PHE A 12 8.25 -9.52 4.43
C PHE A 12 7.64 -8.17 4.06
N GLY A 13 6.44 -7.89 4.57
CA GLY A 13 5.85 -6.55 4.60
C GLY A 13 4.37 -6.53 4.91
N HIS A 14 3.76 -5.34 4.87
CA HIS A 14 2.34 -5.14 5.18
C HIS A 14 1.41 -5.47 3.99
N TYR A 15 1.36 -6.74 3.59
CA TYR A 15 0.59 -7.22 2.43
C TYR A 15 -0.63 -8.05 2.82
N GLY A 16 -1.51 -8.29 1.85
CA GLY A 16 -2.77 -9.00 2.03
C GLY A 16 -3.90 -8.12 2.59
N ASN A 17 -3.85 -6.81 2.30
CA ASN A 17 -4.80 -5.81 2.80
C ASN A 17 -5.76 -5.29 1.69
N GLY A 18 -5.79 -5.97 0.54
CA GLY A 18 -6.61 -5.60 -0.62
C GLY A 18 -6.07 -4.42 -1.45
N ASN A 19 -4.84 -3.94 -1.21
CA ASN A 19 -4.21 -2.92 -2.06
C ASN A 19 -3.46 -3.60 -3.22
N LEU A 20 -4.04 -3.58 -4.42
CA LEU A 20 -3.47 -4.24 -5.60
C LEU A 20 -2.11 -3.66 -6.00
N GLY A 21 -1.83 -2.40 -5.64
CA GLY A 21 -0.51 -1.82 -5.80
C GLY A 21 0.56 -2.48 -4.94
N ASP A 22 0.24 -2.79 -3.68
CA ASP A 22 1.18 -3.54 -2.83
C ASP A 22 1.30 -5.01 -3.30
N GLU A 23 0.21 -5.58 -3.84
CA GLU A 23 0.26 -6.91 -4.47
C GLU A 23 1.12 -6.91 -5.75
N ALA A 24 1.16 -5.80 -6.51
CA ALA A 24 2.05 -5.63 -7.65
C ALA A 24 3.53 -5.64 -7.25
N ILE A 25 3.88 -4.97 -6.14
CA ILE A 25 5.22 -5.01 -5.55
C ILE A 25 5.59 -6.45 -5.19
N ILE A 26 4.69 -7.19 -4.56
CA ILE A 26 4.97 -8.58 -4.17
C ILE A 26 5.13 -9.49 -5.37
N ALA A 27 4.26 -9.36 -6.37
CA ALA A 27 4.39 -10.11 -7.62
C ALA A 27 5.75 -9.84 -8.29
N ALA A 28 6.18 -8.56 -8.37
CA ALA A 28 7.47 -8.19 -8.94
C ALA A 28 8.66 -8.75 -8.14
N VAL A 29 8.58 -8.75 -6.81
CA VAL A 29 9.60 -9.37 -5.95
C VAL A 29 9.68 -10.87 -6.19
N ILE A 30 8.54 -11.58 -6.21
CA ILE A 30 8.51 -13.02 -6.45
C ILE A 30 9.10 -13.36 -7.82
N GLN A 31 8.71 -12.63 -8.86
CA GLN A 31 9.25 -12.81 -10.22
C GLN A 31 10.77 -12.59 -10.26
N SER A 32 11.28 -11.57 -9.57
CA SER A 32 12.71 -11.26 -9.53
C SER A 32 13.49 -12.30 -8.72
N VAL A 33 12.97 -12.73 -7.56
CA VAL A 33 13.58 -13.82 -6.76
C VAL A 33 13.64 -15.11 -7.58
N ARG A 34 12.58 -15.47 -8.31
CA ARG A 34 12.58 -16.66 -9.19
C ARG A 34 13.62 -16.57 -10.31
N ARG A 35 13.95 -15.37 -10.80
CA ARG A 35 14.99 -15.17 -11.81
C ARG A 35 16.41 -15.33 -11.23
N HIS A 36 16.67 -14.76 -10.05
CA HIS A 36 18.01 -14.78 -9.45
C HIS A 36 18.31 -16.02 -8.59
N ALA A 37 17.27 -16.66 -8.05
CA ALA A 37 17.39 -17.84 -7.19
C ALA A 37 16.30 -18.86 -7.55
N PRO A 38 16.34 -19.48 -8.75
CA PRO A 38 15.27 -20.33 -9.26
C PRO A 38 15.00 -21.58 -8.42
N GLN A 39 16.01 -22.06 -7.68
CA GLN A 39 15.89 -23.22 -6.79
C GLN A 39 15.44 -22.85 -5.37
N ALA A 40 15.39 -21.56 -5.03
CA ALA A 40 15.03 -21.13 -3.69
C ALA A 40 13.51 -21.21 -3.48
N MET A 41 13.10 -21.81 -2.36
CA MET A 41 11.72 -21.73 -1.90
C MET A 41 11.39 -20.30 -1.47
N ILE A 42 10.25 -19.77 -1.90
CA ILE A 42 9.79 -18.43 -1.49
C ILE A 42 8.72 -18.59 -0.41
N VAL A 43 8.88 -17.85 0.70
CA VAL A 43 7.88 -17.79 1.78
C VAL A 43 7.50 -16.36 2.12
N GLY A 44 6.22 -16.11 2.40
CA GLY A 44 5.68 -14.81 2.75
C GLY A 44 5.61 -14.58 4.27
N PHE A 45 5.89 -13.36 4.70
CA PHE A 45 5.67 -12.87 6.05
C PHE A 45 4.82 -11.60 5.96
N CYS A 46 3.50 -11.74 6.15
CA CYS A 46 2.53 -10.68 5.89
C CYS A 46 1.49 -10.53 7.01
N VAL A 47 0.55 -9.59 6.82
CA VAL A 47 -0.56 -9.35 7.75
C VAL A 47 -1.69 -10.36 7.53
N ASN A 48 -1.91 -10.81 6.30
CA ASN A 48 -2.94 -11.79 5.96
C ASN A 48 -2.36 -12.94 5.11
N PRO A 49 -1.87 -14.01 5.74
CA PRO A 49 -1.28 -15.16 5.04
C PRO A 49 -2.21 -15.82 4.03
N ALA A 50 -3.49 -15.99 4.37
CA ALA A 50 -4.44 -16.67 3.50
C ALA A 50 -4.67 -15.93 2.18
N ASP A 51 -4.73 -14.59 2.21
CA ASP A 51 -4.84 -13.79 0.98
C ASP A 51 -3.54 -13.83 0.16
N THR A 52 -2.37 -13.78 0.82
CA THR A 52 -1.08 -13.90 0.15
C THR A 52 -0.90 -15.26 -0.52
N GLU A 53 -1.24 -16.35 0.16
CA GLU A 53 -1.22 -17.72 -0.37
C GLU A 53 -2.13 -17.85 -1.58
N LYS A 54 -3.36 -17.35 -1.48
CA LYS A 54 -4.34 -17.38 -2.57
C LYS A 54 -3.87 -16.62 -3.82
N ARG A 55 -3.26 -15.45 -3.65
CA ARG A 55 -2.88 -14.57 -4.77
C ARG A 55 -1.57 -14.94 -5.42
N HIS A 56 -0.59 -15.36 -4.62
CA HIS A 56 0.79 -15.51 -5.08
C HIS A 56 1.28 -16.96 -5.10
N GLY A 57 0.51 -17.90 -4.53
CA GLY A 57 0.87 -19.31 -4.51
C GLY A 57 2.14 -19.63 -3.70
N ILE A 58 2.45 -18.81 -2.69
CA ILE A 58 3.58 -19.02 -1.77
C ILE A 58 3.06 -19.24 -0.36
N GLN A 59 3.70 -20.14 0.40
CA GLN A 59 3.38 -20.32 1.82
C GLN A 59 3.59 -19.02 2.59
N ALA A 60 2.67 -18.63 3.47
CA ALA A 60 2.76 -17.37 4.19
C ALA A 60 2.53 -17.50 5.71
N PHE A 61 3.10 -16.56 6.47
CA PHE A 61 3.04 -16.52 7.93
C PHE A 61 2.72 -15.11 8.45
N ASN A 62 2.03 -15.06 9.59
CA ASN A 62 1.66 -13.80 10.23
C ASN A 62 2.88 -13.07 10.81
N ILE A 63 3.02 -11.78 10.51
CA ILE A 63 4.07 -10.91 11.09
C ILE A 63 3.75 -10.40 12.48
N ARG A 64 2.48 -10.42 12.86
CA ARG A 64 2.01 -9.99 14.17
C ARG A 64 0.90 -10.91 14.63
N ARG A 65 0.66 -10.96 15.93
CA ARG A 65 -0.53 -11.63 16.47
C ARG A 65 -1.75 -11.03 15.78
N ALA A 66 -2.66 -11.89 15.34
CA ALA A 66 -4.01 -11.47 15.04
C ALA A 66 -4.58 -10.86 16.33
N VAL A 67 -4.52 -9.53 16.44
CA VAL A 67 -5.53 -8.82 17.21
C VAL A 67 -6.82 -9.26 16.55
N ARG A 68 -7.81 -9.75 17.31
CA ARG A 68 -9.16 -9.97 16.78
C ARG A 68 -9.43 -8.75 15.91
N SER A 69 -9.45 -8.96 14.61
CA SER A 69 -9.89 -7.93 13.70
C SER A 69 -11.21 -7.49 14.30
N SER A 70 -11.34 -6.21 14.65
CA SER A 70 -12.67 -5.64 14.51
C SER A 70 -13.12 -6.12 13.14
N PRO A 71 -14.25 -6.82 13.04
CA PRO A 71 -14.84 -7.05 11.74
C PRO A 71 -14.81 -5.70 11.03
N ALA A 72 -14.55 -5.70 9.73
CA ALA A 72 -14.92 -4.58 8.88
C ALA A 72 -16.21 -3.97 9.44
N VAL A 73 -16.13 -2.68 9.81
CA VAL A 73 -17.20 -1.83 10.36
C VAL A 73 -18.47 -2.63 10.67
N SER A 74 -18.59 -3.12 11.91
CA SER A 74 -19.79 -3.82 12.37
C SER A 74 -20.99 -2.89 12.19
N THR A 75 -21.85 -3.22 11.23
CA THR A 75 -23.14 -2.59 10.91
C THR A 75 -24.24 -3.07 11.86
N VAL A 76 -24.06 -2.87 13.16
CA VAL A 76 -25.12 -3.15 14.15
C VAL A 76 -25.33 -1.90 15.01
N PRO A 77 -26.54 -1.32 15.05
CA PRO A 77 -26.84 -0.22 15.95
C PRO A 77 -26.68 -0.67 17.40
N PRO A 78 -26.24 0.21 18.33
CA PRO A 78 -26.15 -0.14 19.74
C PRO A 78 -27.52 -0.56 20.27
N ARG A 79 -27.62 -1.80 20.77
CA ARG A 79 -28.75 -2.26 21.57
C ARG A 79 -28.88 -1.39 22.82
N GLU A 80 -30.08 -0.87 23.05
CA GLU A 80 -30.45 -0.18 24.29
C GLU A 80 -30.18 -1.07 25.51
N ALA A 81 -29.60 -0.46 26.55
CA ALA A 81 -29.25 -1.13 27.79
C ALA A 81 -30.51 -1.44 28.61
N SER A 82 -30.74 -2.73 28.89
CA SER A 82 -31.73 -3.17 29.87
C SER A 82 -31.19 -3.03 31.31
N PRO A 83 -32.06 -2.90 32.33
CA PRO A 83 -31.65 -2.51 33.68
C PRO A 83 -30.84 -3.59 34.41
N SER A 84 -29.83 -3.14 35.16
CA SER A 84 -28.91 -3.92 35.97
C SER A 84 -29.60 -4.68 37.11
N SER A 85 -29.24 -5.96 37.26
CA SER A 85 -29.60 -6.83 38.38
C SER A 85 -28.63 -6.71 39.57
N GLU A 86 -29.06 -7.19 40.74
CA GLU A 86 -28.48 -7.09 42.10
C GLU A 86 -26.96 -7.30 42.30
N LYS A 87 -26.21 -7.75 41.29
CA LYS A 87 -24.74 -7.90 41.32
C LYS A 87 -23.98 -6.57 41.47
N ASP A 88 -24.64 -5.43 41.25
CA ASP A 88 -24.02 -4.10 41.38
C ASP A 88 -23.82 -3.63 42.83
N THR A 89 -24.58 -4.17 43.78
CA THR A 89 -24.48 -3.76 45.20
C THR A 89 -23.19 -4.26 45.88
N LEU A 90 -22.72 -5.46 45.53
CA LEU A 90 -21.46 -6.04 46.01
C LEU A 90 -20.24 -5.33 45.42
N ARG A 91 -20.30 -4.96 44.13
CA ARG A 91 -19.24 -4.20 43.44
C ARG A 91 -19.08 -2.79 43.98
N GLU A 92 -20.18 -2.11 44.29
CA GLU A 92 -20.14 -0.75 44.86
C GLU A 92 -19.61 -0.73 46.31
N ARG A 93 -19.92 -1.74 47.11
CA ARG A 93 -19.33 -1.90 48.46
C ARG A 93 -17.81 -2.12 48.42
N VAL A 94 -17.34 -2.97 47.52
CA VAL A 94 -15.89 -3.22 47.33
C VAL A 94 -15.18 -1.97 46.81
N LYS A 95 -15.79 -1.20 45.90
CA LYS A 95 -15.26 0.08 45.40
C LYS A 95 -15.10 1.13 46.51
N LYS A 96 -16.06 1.22 47.46
CA LYS A 96 -15.98 2.18 48.58
C LYS A 96 -14.80 1.87 49.50
N ILE A 97 -14.56 0.59 49.80
CA ILE A 97 -13.44 0.14 50.65
C ILE A 97 -12.08 0.37 49.97
N ILE A 98 -11.99 0.15 48.65
CA ILE A 98 -10.74 0.39 47.89
C ILE A 98 -10.43 1.90 47.75
N LYS A 99 -11.44 2.77 47.83
CA LYS A 99 -11.27 4.24 47.76
C LYS A 99 -10.92 4.89 49.09
N SER A 100 -11.11 4.22 50.23
CA SER A 100 -10.81 4.76 51.57
C SER A 100 -9.34 4.59 51.99
N VAL A 101 -8.51 3.95 51.16
CA VAL A 101 -7.08 3.76 51.41
C VAL A 101 -6.27 4.46 50.30
N PRO A 102 -5.44 5.48 50.61
CA PRO A 102 -4.56 6.11 49.64
C PRO A 102 -3.66 5.04 49.00
N LEU A 103 -3.41 5.12 47.68
CA LEU A 103 -2.64 4.13 46.90
C LEU A 103 -3.32 2.75 46.64
N ALA A 104 -4.39 2.38 47.37
CA ALA A 104 -5.03 1.07 47.17
C ALA A 104 -5.76 0.94 45.83
N TYR A 105 -6.39 2.00 45.33
CA TYR A 105 -7.05 1.99 44.01
C TYR A 105 -6.06 1.84 42.83
N PRO A 106 -4.95 2.61 42.73
CA PRO A 106 -3.94 2.37 41.69
C PRO A 106 -3.22 1.02 41.86
N ALA A 107 -2.94 0.57 43.08
CA ALA A 107 -2.35 -0.75 43.33
C ALA A 107 -3.31 -1.90 42.96
N ALA A 108 -4.58 -1.84 43.35
CA ALA A 108 -5.61 -2.79 42.96
C ALA A 108 -5.84 -2.78 41.44
N ARG A 109 -5.82 -1.61 40.79
CA ARG A 109 -5.90 -1.50 39.33
C ARG A 109 -4.69 -2.12 38.62
N LEU A 110 -3.50 -2.05 39.22
CA LEU A 110 -2.29 -2.71 38.74
C LEU A 110 -2.39 -4.24 38.90
N VAL A 111 -2.82 -4.72 40.07
CA VAL A 111 -3.06 -6.14 40.39
C VAL A 111 -4.18 -6.74 39.55
N TRP A 112 -5.26 -6.01 39.28
CA TRP A 112 -6.34 -6.47 38.40
C TRP A 112 -5.94 -6.52 36.92
N ARG A 113 -4.95 -5.72 36.52
CA ARG A 113 -4.38 -5.75 35.15
C ARG A 113 -3.29 -6.79 35.01
N LEU A 114 -2.59 -7.16 36.09
CA LEU A 114 -1.47 -8.10 36.10
C LEU A 114 -1.79 -9.45 35.41
N PRO A 115 -2.89 -10.17 35.71
CA PRO A 115 -3.21 -11.43 35.03
C PRO A 115 -3.43 -11.25 33.52
N ARG A 116 -4.09 -10.15 33.11
CA ARG A 116 -4.31 -9.84 31.70
C ARG A 116 -3.00 -9.48 31.00
N THR A 117 -2.17 -8.67 31.63
CA THR A 117 -0.86 -8.26 31.10
C THR A 117 0.09 -9.46 30.99
N LEU A 118 0.17 -10.31 32.03
CA LEU A 118 0.95 -11.55 31.99
C LEU A 118 0.44 -12.49 30.90
N GLY A 119 -0.88 -12.62 30.74
CA GLY A 119 -1.47 -13.40 29.65
C GLY A 119 -1.17 -12.82 28.25
N GLU A 120 -1.09 -11.50 28.09
CA GLU A 120 -0.65 -10.85 26.84
C GLU A 120 0.84 -11.09 26.58
N VAL A 121 1.70 -10.95 27.59
CA VAL A 121 3.13 -11.24 27.50
C VAL A 121 3.36 -12.70 27.12
N TRP A 122 2.68 -13.65 27.78
CA TRP A 122 2.79 -15.08 27.45
C TRP A 122 2.39 -15.38 26.01
N ARG A 123 1.26 -14.81 25.55
CA ARG A 123 0.80 -14.98 24.17
C ARG A 123 1.76 -14.37 23.16
N GLU A 124 2.33 -13.21 23.48
CA GLU A 124 3.39 -12.58 22.68
C GLU A 124 4.64 -13.46 22.63
N SER A 125 5.13 -13.96 23.76
CA SER A 125 6.28 -14.87 23.82
C SER A 125 6.06 -16.14 22.99
N ARG A 126 4.87 -16.76 23.09
CA ARG A 126 4.49 -17.92 22.27
C ARG A 126 4.44 -17.57 20.78
N PHE A 127 3.94 -16.39 20.42
CA PHE A 127 3.95 -15.91 19.03
C PHE A 127 5.38 -15.73 18.53
N LEU A 128 6.24 -15.04 19.29
CA LEU A 128 7.62 -14.79 18.91
C LEU A 128 8.42 -16.08 18.79
N PHE A 129 8.22 -17.06 19.68
CA PHE A 129 8.84 -18.37 19.56
C PHE A 129 8.42 -19.07 18.25
N ARG A 130 7.13 -19.03 17.88
CA ARG A 130 6.68 -19.58 16.60
C ARG A 130 7.24 -18.82 15.41
N ALA A 131 7.21 -17.49 15.43
CA ALA A 131 7.79 -16.64 14.38
C ALA A 131 9.30 -16.90 14.20
N PHE A 132 10.02 -17.11 15.30
CA PHE A 132 11.43 -17.48 15.26
C PHE A 132 11.67 -18.87 14.65
N ARG A 133 10.71 -19.80 14.78
CA ARG A 133 10.76 -21.12 14.14
C ARG A 133 10.35 -21.08 12.67
N THR A 134 9.46 -20.19 12.24
CA THR A 134 9.09 -20.06 10.82
C THR A 134 10.22 -19.48 9.97
N LEU A 135 11.19 -18.82 10.59
CA LEU A 135 12.45 -18.38 9.96
C LEU A 135 13.46 -19.52 9.72
N ASP A 136 13.14 -20.77 10.07
CA ASP A 136 14.06 -21.89 9.91
C ASP A 136 14.34 -22.23 8.43
N GLY A 137 15.62 -22.41 8.12
CA GLY A 137 16.12 -22.61 6.76
C GLY A 137 16.07 -21.36 5.85
N VAL A 138 15.55 -20.22 6.31
CA VAL A 138 15.58 -18.97 5.53
C VAL A 138 17.03 -18.46 5.45
N GLY A 139 17.52 -18.22 4.24
CA GLY A 139 18.86 -17.66 3.99
C GLY A 139 18.85 -16.14 3.86
N MET A 140 17.79 -15.59 3.27
CA MET A 140 17.60 -14.15 3.08
C MET A 140 16.18 -13.72 3.44
N LEU A 141 16.03 -12.58 4.12
CA LEU A 141 14.73 -11.95 4.43
C LEU A 141 14.69 -10.56 3.79
N ILE A 142 13.84 -10.42 2.79
CA ILE A 142 13.61 -9.18 2.04
C ILE A 142 12.42 -8.44 2.65
N ILE A 143 12.69 -7.32 3.32
CA ILE A 143 11.69 -6.31 3.62
C ILE A 143 11.42 -5.57 2.31
N SER A 144 10.38 -6.00 1.60
CA SER A 144 10.01 -5.47 0.28
C SER A 144 9.32 -4.12 0.41
N GLY A 145 9.30 -3.34 -0.69
CA GLY A 145 8.96 -1.92 -0.79
C GLY A 145 7.63 -1.46 -0.17
N SER A 146 6.91 -0.52 -0.79
CA SER A 146 5.77 0.19 -0.15
C SER A 146 6.20 1.04 1.05
N GLY A 147 5.24 1.65 1.74
CA GLY A 147 5.45 2.54 2.89
C GLY A 147 5.69 1.78 4.20
N GLN A 148 6.75 1.00 4.30
CA GLN A 148 7.03 0.18 5.49
C GLN A 148 7.56 1.02 6.67
N LEU A 149 8.25 2.13 6.41
CA LEU A 149 8.95 2.91 7.44
C LEU A 149 8.13 4.12 7.90
N MET A 150 7.01 3.88 8.59
CA MET A 150 6.12 4.92 9.09
C MET A 150 5.40 4.52 10.39
N ASP A 151 4.81 5.48 11.08
CA ASP A 151 4.06 5.25 12.32
C ASP A 151 2.61 5.77 12.31
N GLY A 152 2.13 6.23 11.15
CA GLY A 152 0.75 6.73 10.98
C GLY A 152 -0.35 5.68 11.21
N PHE A 153 -0.02 4.38 11.17
CA PHE A 153 -0.99 3.28 11.35
C PHE A 153 -0.70 2.49 12.64
N GLY A 154 -1.08 3.05 13.78
CA GLY A 154 -1.01 2.39 15.09
C GLY A 154 0.23 2.73 15.94
N GLY A 155 1.04 3.71 15.52
CA GLY A 155 2.16 4.23 16.29
C GLY A 155 3.35 3.26 16.42
N ALA A 156 4.24 3.55 17.37
CA ALA A 156 5.52 2.84 17.54
C ALA A 156 5.38 1.33 17.78
N TRP A 157 4.33 0.90 18.50
CA TRP A 157 4.12 -0.49 18.90
C TRP A 157 3.45 -1.36 17.82
N ALA A 158 2.98 -0.74 16.74
CA ALA A 158 2.44 -1.44 15.60
C ALA A 158 3.58 -1.88 14.66
N PHE A 159 3.64 -1.33 13.46
CA PHE A 159 4.57 -1.79 12.44
C PHE A 159 6.05 -1.52 12.76
N PRO A 160 6.46 -0.36 13.32
CA PRO A 160 7.85 -0.11 13.70
C PRO A 160 8.41 -1.16 14.67
N TYR A 161 7.67 -1.50 15.73
CA TYR A 161 8.05 -2.54 16.68
C TYR A 161 8.08 -3.94 16.05
N THR A 162 7.10 -4.28 15.21
CA THR A 162 7.09 -5.53 14.44
C THR A 162 8.36 -5.64 13.59
N LEU A 163 8.69 -4.60 12.82
CA LEU A 163 9.88 -4.58 11.97
C LEU A 163 11.16 -4.78 12.78
N PHE A 164 11.28 -4.11 13.94
CA PHE A 164 12.41 -4.29 14.84
C PHE A 164 12.56 -5.74 15.33
N LYS A 165 11.48 -6.36 15.83
CA LYS A 165 11.51 -7.75 16.32
C LYS A 165 11.91 -8.74 15.23
N TRP A 166 11.33 -8.61 14.04
CA TRP A 166 11.67 -9.48 12.90
C TRP A 166 13.11 -9.30 12.45
N SER A 167 13.62 -8.06 12.45
CA SER A 167 15.02 -7.79 12.16
C SER A 167 15.97 -8.44 13.17
N VAL A 168 15.64 -8.39 14.47
CA VAL A 168 16.41 -9.07 15.53
C VAL A 168 16.37 -10.58 15.35
N MET A 169 15.18 -11.17 15.15
CA MET A 169 15.03 -12.61 14.94
C MET A 169 15.80 -13.09 13.70
N ALA A 170 15.77 -12.32 12.60
CA ALA A 170 16.53 -12.63 11.40
C ALA A 170 18.05 -12.66 11.68
N ARG A 171 18.57 -11.69 12.43
CA ARG A 171 20.00 -11.65 12.77
C ARG A 171 20.44 -12.75 13.72
N LEU A 172 19.62 -13.08 14.71
CA LEU A 172 19.86 -14.22 15.61
C LEU A 172 19.87 -15.56 14.86
N ARG A 173 19.22 -15.65 13.71
CA ARG A 173 19.24 -16.83 12.82
C ARG A 173 20.33 -16.79 11.75
N GLY A 174 21.18 -15.76 11.72
CA GLY A 174 22.20 -15.59 10.69
C GLY A 174 21.63 -15.30 9.29
N ILE A 175 20.42 -14.74 9.21
CA ILE A 175 19.74 -14.47 7.94
C ILE A 175 20.24 -13.16 7.34
N LYS A 176 20.46 -13.14 6.01
CA LYS A 176 20.75 -11.92 5.26
C LYS A 176 19.50 -11.04 5.19
N LEU A 177 19.46 -10.05 6.08
CA LEU A 177 18.39 -9.05 6.16
C LEU A 177 18.58 -7.93 5.12
N VAL A 178 17.60 -7.74 4.23
CA VAL A 178 17.63 -6.80 3.10
C VAL A 178 16.41 -5.88 3.16
N PHE A 179 16.62 -4.57 3.11
CA PHE A 179 15.55 -3.58 2.92
C PHE A 179 15.58 -3.09 1.47
N LEU A 180 14.52 -3.39 0.72
CA LEU A 180 14.50 -3.28 -0.74
C LEU A 180 13.48 -2.24 -1.22
N SER A 181 13.97 -1.13 -1.78
CA SER A 181 13.20 0.05 -2.20
C SER A 181 12.07 0.42 -1.23
N VAL A 182 12.38 0.52 0.06
CA VAL A 182 11.36 0.82 1.08
C VAL A 182 11.06 2.32 1.14
N GLY A 183 9.78 2.67 1.16
CA GLY A 183 9.32 4.03 1.40
C GLY A 183 9.28 4.37 2.89
N ALA A 184 9.58 5.62 3.23
CA ALA A 184 9.51 6.14 4.58
C ALA A 184 8.57 7.34 4.70
N GLY A 185 7.96 7.49 5.89
CA GLY A 185 7.40 8.76 6.36
C GLY A 185 5.89 8.82 6.57
N PRO A 186 5.42 9.90 7.23
CA PRO A 186 6.14 10.58 8.31
C PRO A 186 6.42 9.63 9.48
N ILE A 187 7.47 9.91 10.27
CA ILE A 187 7.82 9.18 11.49
C ILE A 187 7.82 10.17 12.66
N ASN A 188 6.68 10.25 13.34
CA ASN A 188 6.44 11.30 14.33
C ASN A 188 6.95 10.92 15.72
N ALA A 189 6.70 9.69 16.17
CA ALA A 189 7.03 9.27 17.52
C ALA A 189 8.52 8.91 17.66
N THR A 190 9.16 9.43 18.72
CA THR A 190 10.56 9.16 19.05
C THR A 190 10.85 7.66 19.18
N LEU A 191 9.90 6.90 19.73
CA LEU A 191 10.05 5.45 19.87
C LEU A 191 9.97 4.73 18.52
N SER A 192 9.17 5.22 17.56
CA SER A 192 9.16 4.70 16.19
C SER A 192 10.52 4.90 15.53
N ARG A 193 11.11 6.09 15.68
CA ARG A 193 12.46 6.40 15.19
C ARG A 193 13.50 5.46 15.82
N PHE A 194 13.37 5.16 17.12
CA PHE A 194 14.23 4.19 17.79
C PHE A 194 14.13 2.80 17.16
N PHE A 195 12.92 2.24 17.00
CA PHE A 195 12.73 0.89 16.45
C PHE A 195 13.20 0.79 14.99
N ILE A 196 12.80 1.74 14.14
CA ILE A 196 13.18 1.77 12.72
C ILE A 196 14.70 1.87 12.58
N ARG A 197 15.34 2.80 13.30
CA ARG A 197 16.81 2.95 13.28
C ARG A 197 17.53 1.68 13.71
N ARG A 198 17.05 1.00 14.76
CA ARG A 198 17.64 -0.27 15.22
C ARG A 198 17.45 -1.39 14.19
N ALA A 199 16.28 -1.50 13.58
CA ALA A 199 16.00 -2.46 12.51
C ALA A 199 16.95 -2.26 11.30
N LEU A 200 17.10 -1.02 10.84
CA LEU A 200 17.96 -0.70 9.69
C LEU A 200 19.45 -0.88 9.97
N ARG A 201 19.91 -0.68 11.20
CA ARG A 201 21.31 -0.98 11.60
C ARG A 201 21.63 -2.48 11.57
N LEU A 202 20.60 -3.32 11.66
CA LEU A 202 20.75 -4.77 11.56
C LEU A 202 20.78 -5.27 10.11
N ALA A 203 20.39 -4.43 9.13
CA ALA A 203 20.33 -4.80 7.72
C ALA A 203 21.73 -4.95 7.11
N HIS A 204 21.87 -5.92 6.20
CA HIS A 204 23.06 -6.07 5.36
C HIS A 204 22.98 -5.20 4.10
N TYR A 205 21.76 -4.88 3.66
CA TYR A 205 21.50 -4.01 2.52
C TYR A 205 20.30 -3.10 2.79
N ARG A 206 20.39 -1.85 2.35
CA ARG A 206 19.33 -0.85 2.48
C ARG A 206 19.20 -0.04 1.21
N SER A 207 17.98 0.07 0.74
CA SER A 207 17.60 0.92 -0.37
C SER A 207 16.22 1.51 -0.14
N TYR A 208 16.02 2.68 -0.71
CA TYR A 208 14.82 3.49 -0.57
C TYR A 208 14.26 3.78 -1.95
N ARG A 209 12.94 3.92 -2.05
CA ARG A 209 12.28 4.14 -3.34
C ARG A 209 12.41 5.58 -3.88
N ASP A 210 12.75 6.52 -2.99
CA ASP A 210 12.78 7.95 -3.27
C ASP A 210 13.78 8.67 -2.34
N GLU A 211 14.29 9.83 -2.79
CA GLU A 211 15.27 10.64 -2.05
C GLU A 211 14.71 11.17 -0.73
N TYR A 212 13.41 11.46 -0.68
CA TYR A 212 12.74 11.86 0.56
C TYR A 212 12.86 10.77 1.64
N SER A 213 12.61 9.52 1.28
CA SER A 213 12.68 8.38 2.18
C SER A 213 14.10 8.18 2.68
N LYS A 214 15.10 8.28 1.81
CA LYS A 214 16.52 8.24 2.19
C LYS A 214 16.86 9.36 3.17
N GLY A 215 16.54 10.61 2.82
CA GLY A 215 16.83 11.79 3.65
C GLY A 215 16.17 11.73 5.02
N LEU A 216 14.92 11.26 5.10
CA LEU A 216 14.23 11.03 6.37
C LEU A 216 14.96 9.99 7.23
N ILE A 217 15.41 8.89 6.63
CA ILE A 217 16.10 7.83 7.36
C ILE A 217 17.51 8.24 7.82
N GLU A 218 18.21 9.04 7.02
CA GLU A 218 19.49 9.65 7.41
C GLU A 218 19.30 10.65 8.55
N SER A 219 18.24 11.46 8.50
CA SER A 219 17.91 12.45 9.55
C SER A 219 17.63 11.81 10.92
N ILE A 220 17.12 10.56 10.96
CA ILE A 220 16.93 9.82 12.21
C ILE A 220 18.19 9.07 12.68
N GLY A 221 19.33 9.25 12.01
CA GLY A 221 20.64 8.78 12.44
C GLY A 221 21.02 7.36 11.98
N VAL A 222 20.49 6.92 10.83
CA VAL A 222 20.96 5.72 10.12
C VAL A 222 22.08 6.12 9.16
N ARG A 223 23.29 5.63 9.42
CA ARG A 223 24.51 5.95 8.66
C ARG A 223 24.95 4.78 7.77
N GLY A 224 25.88 5.06 6.86
CA GLY A 224 26.45 4.12 5.92
C GLY A 224 25.68 4.09 4.60
N ASP A 225 25.82 2.99 3.87
CA ASP A 225 25.23 2.86 2.55
C ASP A 225 23.70 2.90 2.60
N ASN A 226 23.14 3.85 1.84
CA ASN A 226 21.71 4.11 1.68
C ASN A 226 21.46 4.42 0.21
N TYR A 227 21.03 3.41 -0.55
CA TYR A 227 20.82 3.54 -1.99
C TYR A 227 19.41 4.05 -2.30
N VAL A 228 19.24 4.69 -3.44
CA VAL A 228 17.92 5.04 -4.00
C VAL A 228 17.74 4.28 -5.29
N TYR A 229 16.63 3.54 -5.37
CA TYR A 229 16.23 2.77 -6.54
C TYR A 229 14.75 3.00 -6.82
N PRO A 230 14.25 2.71 -8.02
CA PRO A 230 12.83 2.84 -8.30
C PRO A 230 11.97 1.92 -7.44
N ASP A 231 10.66 2.15 -7.46
CA ASP A 231 9.68 1.24 -6.87
C ASP A 231 9.81 -0.16 -7.51
N LEU A 232 9.69 -1.22 -6.71
CA LEU A 232 9.90 -2.59 -7.18
C LEU A 232 8.89 -3.01 -8.24
N ALA A 233 7.69 -2.40 -8.25
CA ALA A 233 6.69 -2.65 -9.28
C ALA A 233 7.17 -2.20 -10.68
N CYS A 234 8.22 -1.37 -10.81
CA CYS A 234 8.83 -1.06 -12.10
C CYS A 234 9.41 -2.29 -12.81
N ASN A 235 9.74 -3.36 -12.08
CA ASN A 235 10.25 -4.61 -12.64
C ASN A 235 9.17 -5.71 -12.72
N LEU A 236 7.89 -5.33 -12.63
CA LEU A 236 6.77 -6.26 -12.79
C LEU A 236 6.69 -6.73 -14.25
N ALA A 237 6.88 -8.03 -14.47
CA ALA A 237 6.67 -8.64 -15.77
C ALA A 237 5.16 -8.71 -16.05
N ILE A 238 4.70 -7.87 -16.97
CA ILE A 238 3.34 -7.84 -17.48
C ILE A 238 3.32 -8.57 -18.83
N ALA A 239 2.50 -9.61 -18.94
CA ALA A 239 2.36 -10.35 -20.20
C ALA A 239 1.96 -9.38 -21.32
N ARG A 240 2.74 -9.38 -22.41
CA ARG A 240 2.37 -8.68 -23.63
C ARG A 240 1.24 -9.48 -24.28
N ALA A 241 0.06 -8.87 -24.37
CA ALA A 241 -0.98 -9.38 -25.26
C ALA A 241 -0.70 -8.84 -26.66
N ASP A 242 -1.08 -9.60 -27.69
CA ASP A 242 -1.03 -9.10 -29.06
C ASP A 242 -1.85 -7.81 -29.16
N ILE A 243 -1.16 -6.72 -29.53
CA ILE A 243 -1.80 -5.43 -29.75
C ILE A 243 -2.52 -5.54 -31.09
N HIS A 244 -3.79 -5.92 -31.07
CA HIS A 244 -4.64 -5.73 -32.23
C HIS A 244 -5.04 -4.25 -32.28
N PRO A 245 -4.59 -3.47 -33.28
CA PRO A 245 -5.04 -2.10 -33.44
C PRO A 245 -6.54 -2.11 -33.71
N ARG A 246 -7.33 -1.75 -32.69
CA ARG A 246 -8.78 -1.63 -32.81
C ARG A 246 -9.08 -0.28 -33.45
N LEU A 247 -8.91 -0.20 -34.77
CA LEU A 247 -9.05 1.02 -35.58
C LEU A 247 -10.46 1.65 -35.52
N ASP A 248 -11.46 0.90 -35.04
CA ASP A 248 -12.88 1.26 -35.16
C ASP A 248 -13.65 1.35 -33.82
N ARG A 249 -12.94 1.45 -32.68
CA ARG A 249 -13.59 1.61 -31.35
C ARG A 249 -13.43 3.02 -30.80
N LYS A 250 -14.44 3.46 -30.04
CA LYS A 250 -14.33 4.65 -29.17
C LYS A 250 -13.13 4.51 -28.23
N ARG A 251 -12.36 5.59 -28.07
CA ARG A 251 -11.25 5.64 -27.12
C ARG A 251 -11.77 5.48 -25.69
N VAL A 252 -11.09 4.68 -24.89
CA VAL A 252 -11.42 4.40 -23.50
C VAL A 252 -10.53 5.22 -22.57
N VAL A 253 -11.12 5.98 -21.66
CA VAL A 253 -10.41 6.76 -20.64
C VAL A 253 -10.61 6.14 -19.26
N GLY A 254 -9.51 5.69 -18.66
CA GLY A 254 -9.51 5.16 -17.30
C GLY A 254 -9.50 6.27 -16.26
N ILE A 255 -10.37 6.20 -15.24
CA ILE A 255 -10.36 7.13 -14.10
C ILE A 255 -10.09 6.33 -12.82
N ILE A 256 -8.95 6.60 -12.17
CA ILE A 256 -8.49 5.85 -10.99
C ILE A 256 -8.38 6.81 -9.79
N PRO A 257 -9.50 7.07 -9.09
CA PRO A 257 -9.53 7.98 -7.96
C PRO A 257 -9.01 7.31 -6.67
N VAL A 258 -8.63 8.16 -5.72
CA VAL A 258 -8.46 7.82 -4.31
C VAL A 258 -9.62 8.46 -3.56
N PRO A 259 -10.13 7.87 -2.46
CA PRO A 259 -11.18 8.49 -1.65
C PRO A 259 -10.58 9.65 -0.82
N TYR A 260 -10.27 10.75 -1.50
CA TYR A 260 -9.55 11.91 -0.98
C TYR A 260 -10.45 12.72 -0.03
N PHE A 261 -10.00 12.96 1.21
CA PHE A 261 -10.83 13.53 2.30
C PHE A 261 -12.02 12.67 2.78
N ASP A 262 -12.18 11.44 2.30
CA ASP A 262 -13.26 10.54 2.76
C ASP A 262 -13.03 10.09 4.22
N HIS A 263 -14.06 10.25 5.07
CA HIS A 263 -14.05 9.83 6.47
C HIS A 263 -13.83 8.32 6.68
N ARG A 264 -14.11 7.49 5.67
CA ARG A 264 -13.95 6.03 5.73
C ARG A 264 -12.49 5.59 5.56
N TYR A 265 -11.63 6.45 5.03
CA TYR A 265 -10.26 6.08 4.64
C TYR A 265 -9.18 7.10 5.01
N TRP A 266 -9.46 8.40 4.88
CA TRP A 266 -8.48 9.46 5.04
C TRP A 266 -8.31 9.86 6.52
N GLN A 267 -7.07 10.13 6.96
CA GLN A 267 -6.80 10.51 8.35
C GLN A 267 -7.40 11.88 8.72
N LYS A 268 -7.43 12.81 7.77
CA LYS A 268 -8.02 14.16 7.91
C LYS A 268 -9.21 14.26 6.97
N SER A 269 -10.40 13.89 7.43
CA SER A 269 -11.58 13.91 6.58
C SER A 269 -12.23 15.29 6.47
N ASP A 270 -12.85 15.56 5.33
CA ASP A 270 -13.60 16.79 5.04
C ASP A 270 -14.68 16.44 4.00
N ALA A 271 -15.94 16.39 4.45
CA ALA A 271 -17.05 15.94 3.62
C ALA A 271 -17.32 16.87 2.43
N ALA A 272 -17.11 18.18 2.60
CA ALA A 272 -17.34 19.16 1.54
C ALA A 272 -16.29 19.01 0.43
N LYS A 273 -15.01 18.91 0.81
CA LYS A 273 -13.91 18.68 -0.15
C LYS A 273 -14.03 17.35 -0.87
N TYR A 274 -14.44 16.30 -0.15
CA TYR A 274 -14.68 14.99 -0.75
C TYR A 274 -15.81 15.04 -1.79
N ALA A 275 -16.95 15.64 -1.45
CA ALA A 275 -18.08 15.78 -2.36
C ALA A 275 -17.70 16.62 -3.61
N GLU A 276 -16.97 17.72 -3.42
CA GLU A 276 -16.46 18.55 -4.52
C GLU A 276 -15.54 17.75 -5.45
N PHE A 277 -14.63 16.95 -4.90
CA PHE A 277 -13.73 16.10 -5.68
C PHE A 277 -14.50 15.06 -6.51
N VAL A 278 -15.48 14.36 -5.91
CA VAL A 278 -16.35 13.40 -6.62
C VAL A 278 -17.12 14.08 -7.75
N GLN A 279 -17.75 15.24 -7.47
CA GLN A 279 -18.51 15.99 -8.47
C GLN A 279 -17.63 16.45 -9.63
N ARG A 280 -16.41 16.93 -9.35
CA ARG A 280 -15.47 17.36 -10.39
C ARG A 280 -15.08 16.22 -11.32
N LEU A 281 -14.81 15.03 -10.78
CA LEU A 281 -14.52 13.84 -11.60
C LEU A 281 -15.75 13.35 -12.37
N ALA A 282 -16.95 13.46 -11.81
CA ALA A 282 -18.19 13.14 -12.51
C ALA A 282 -18.45 14.11 -13.68
N GLN A 283 -18.27 15.42 -13.48
CA GLN A 283 -18.37 16.43 -14.53
C GLN A 283 -17.33 16.23 -15.64
N PHE A 284 -16.09 15.88 -15.27
CA PHE A 284 -15.06 15.53 -16.24
C PHE A 284 -15.43 14.27 -17.04
N SER A 285 -16.02 13.26 -16.39
CA SER A 285 -16.51 12.04 -17.05
C SER A 285 -17.62 12.35 -18.05
N LEU A 286 -18.56 13.22 -17.70
CA LEU A 286 -19.62 13.67 -18.61
C LEU A 286 -19.05 14.41 -19.82
N TRP A 287 -18.11 15.33 -19.59
CA TRP A 287 -17.42 16.07 -20.64
C TRP A 287 -16.68 15.16 -21.64
N LEU A 288 -16.11 14.04 -21.17
CA LEU A 288 -15.53 12.99 -22.01
C LEU A 288 -16.61 12.24 -22.81
N ILE A 289 -17.69 11.82 -22.16
CA ILE A 289 -18.79 11.07 -22.81
C ILE A 289 -19.42 11.90 -23.95
N GLU A 290 -19.62 13.20 -23.75
CA GLU A 290 -20.13 14.12 -24.77
C GLU A 290 -19.24 14.19 -26.01
N ARG A 291 -17.92 14.07 -25.83
CA ARG A 291 -16.91 14.07 -26.90
C ARG A 291 -16.72 12.70 -27.55
N GLY A 292 -17.51 11.70 -27.14
CA GLY A 292 -17.51 10.38 -27.76
C GLY A 292 -16.52 9.39 -27.17
N TYR A 293 -15.88 9.71 -26.04
CA TYR A 293 -15.06 8.74 -25.30
C TYR A 293 -15.95 7.76 -24.53
N THR A 294 -15.42 6.58 -24.28
CA THR A 294 -15.91 5.67 -23.24
C THR A 294 -15.13 5.93 -21.97
N VAL A 295 -15.83 6.15 -20.86
CA VAL A 295 -15.23 6.37 -19.55
C VAL A 295 -15.29 5.08 -18.75
N PHE A 296 -14.17 4.74 -18.13
CA PHE A 296 -14.03 3.56 -17.28
C PHE A 296 -13.44 3.94 -15.92
N PRO A 297 -14.28 4.27 -14.93
CA PRO A 297 -13.84 4.45 -13.56
C PRO A 297 -13.53 3.09 -12.92
N PHE A 298 -12.38 2.95 -12.28
CA PHE A 298 -12.02 1.71 -11.58
C PHE A 298 -11.02 1.92 -10.45
N TRP A 299 -10.89 0.92 -9.58
CA TRP A 299 -10.10 1.00 -8.36
C TRP A 299 -8.83 0.17 -8.38
N THR A 300 -7.89 0.52 -7.49
CA THR A 300 -6.67 -0.27 -7.24
C THR A 300 -6.54 -0.71 -5.77
N LYS A 301 -7.46 -0.30 -4.88
CA LYS A 301 -7.62 -0.88 -3.55
C LYS A 301 -9.06 -1.31 -3.29
N LEU A 302 -9.20 -2.58 -2.95
CA LEU A 302 -10.48 -3.21 -2.62
C LEU A 302 -11.13 -2.54 -1.39
N TYR A 303 -12.46 -2.57 -1.35
CA TYR A 303 -13.33 -2.10 -0.24
C TYR A 303 -13.35 -0.59 0.04
N THR A 304 -12.37 0.18 -0.44
CA THR A 304 -12.23 1.61 -0.11
C THR A 304 -12.34 2.49 -1.34
N ASP A 305 -11.54 2.22 -2.38
CA ASP A 305 -11.60 2.98 -3.63
C ASP A 305 -12.87 2.67 -4.44
N GLU A 306 -13.43 1.46 -4.29
CA GLU A 306 -14.68 1.04 -4.93
C GLU A 306 -15.85 1.99 -4.59
N LEU A 307 -15.86 2.52 -3.36
CA LEU A 307 -16.92 3.43 -2.91
C LEU A 307 -16.89 4.76 -3.68
N VAL A 308 -15.72 5.38 -3.82
CA VAL A 308 -15.58 6.64 -4.56
C VAL A 308 -15.84 6.43 -6.06
N VAL A 309 -15.46 5.28 -6.60
CA VAL A 309 -15.77 4.91 -7.99
C VAL A 309 -17.29 4.83 -8.20
N HIS A 310 -18.02 4.11 -7.35
CA HIS A 310 -19.48 4.01 -7.46
C HIS A 310 -20.20 5.34 -7.25
N GLU A 311 -19.66 6.22 -6.40
CA GLU A 311 -20.22 7.56 -6.20
C GLU A 311 -20.02 8.45 -7.44
N ILE A 312 -18.88 8.36 -8.14
CA ILE A 312 -18.66 9.02 -9.44
C ILE A 312 -19.61 8.44 -10.49
N GLU A 313 -19.70 7.11 -10.61
CA GLU A 313 -20.60 6.45 -11.56
C GLU A 313 -22.06 6.85 -11.34
N ARG A 314 -22.50 6.91 -10.08
CA ARG A 314 -23.85 7.35 -9.71
C ARG A 314 -24.07 8.81 -10.09
N ALA A 315 -23.16 9.72 -9.75
CA ALA A 315 -23.26 11.13 -10.11
C ALA A 315 -23.34 11.34 -11.64
N VAL A 316 -22.61 10.53 -12.43
CA VAL A 316 -22.70 10.54 -13.89
C VAL A 316 -24.07 10.05 -14.37
N ARG A 317 -24.60 8.95 -13.81
CA ARG A 317 -25.90 8.38 -14.21
C ARG A 317 -27.07 9.28 -13.83
N ASP A 318 -27.02 9.89 -12.65
CA ASP A 318 -28.10 10.72 -12.11
C ASP A 318 -28.14 12.12 -12.73
N SER A 319 -27.13 12.49 -13.53
CA SER A 319 -27.06 13.78 -14.23
C SER A 319 -28.16 14.00 -15.29
N GLY A 320 -28.86 12.94 -15.70
CA GLY A 320 -29.88 13.00 -16.76
C GLY A 320 -29.32 13.09 -18.18
N HIS A 321 -27.99 13.01 -18.37
CA HIS A 321 -27.39 13.02 -19.70
C HIS A 321 -27.73 11.74 -20.50
N LEU A 322 -28.30 11.92 -21.70
CA LEU A 322 -28.78 10.84 -22.57
C LEU A 322 -27.71 9.76 -22.86
N ARG A 323 -26.44 10.16 -22.99
CA ARG A 323 -25.32 9.26 -23.33
C ARG A 323 -24.59 8.70 -22.11
N ALA A 324 -24.96 9.10 -20.88
CA ALA A 324 -24.25 8.70 -19.67
C ALA A 324 -24.23 7.17 -19.47
N LYS A 325 -25.31 6.48 -19.85
CA LYS A 325 -25.41 5.02 -19.72
C LYS A 325 -24.50 4.28 -20.69
N ASP A 326 -24.43 4.72 -21.94
CA ASP A 326 -23.66 4.05 -23.01
C ASP A 326 -22.18 4.46 -23.02
N GLY A 327 -21.88 5.63 -22.45
CA GLY A 327 -20.52 6.15 -22.34
C GLY A 327 -19.75 5.63 -21.12
N LEU A 328 -20.42 4.96 -20.18
CA LEU A 328 -19.82 4.51 -18.92
C LEU A 328 -19.74 2.97 -18.87
N ILE A 329 -18.53 2.43 -18.74
CA ILE A 329 -18.31 1.00 -18.50
C ILE A 329 -17.86 0.76 -17.07
N SER A 330 -18.28 -0.38 -16.51
CA SER A 330 -17.92 -0.81 -15.17
C SER A 330 -17.63 -2.31 -15.18
N ARG A 331 -16.61 -2.74 -14.46
CA ARG A 331 -16.27 -4.16 -14.29
C ARG A 331 -15.71 -4.38 -12.88
N PRO A 332 -15.97 -5.53 -12.25
CA PRO A 332 -15.38 -5.84 -10.96
C PRO A 332 -13.86 -6.01 -11.09
N ILE A 333 -13.12 -5.45 -10.14
CA ILE A 333 -11.67 -5.65 -10.01
C ILE A 333 -11.37 -6.25 -8.66
N SER A 334 -10.75 -7.44 -8.67
CA SER A 334 -10.46 -8.21 -7.47
C SER A 334 -9.00 -8.67 -7.40
N THR A 335 -8.32 -8.76 -8.54
CA THR A 335 -6.94 -9.25 -8.67
C THR A 335 -6.01 -8.24 -9.36
N LEU A 336 -4.70 -8.47 -9.25
CA LEU A 336 -3.71 -7.70 -10.00
C LEU A 336 -3.87 -7.91 -11.51
N ALA A 337 -4.27 -9.10 -11.96
CA ALA A 337 -4.55 -9.37 -13.37
C ALA A 337 -5.73 -8.51 -13.87
N ASP A 338 -6.83 -8.45 -13.10
CA ASP A 338 -7.99 -7.61 -13.43
C ASP A 338 -7.60 -6.14 -13.57
N MET A 339 -6.72 -5.65 -12.68
CA MET A 339 -6.20 -4.28 -12.74
C MET A 339 -5.34 -4.05 -14.00
N VAL A 340 -4.42 -4.97 -14.30
CA VAL A 340 -3.57 -4.89 -15.50
C VAL A 340 -4.39 -4.92 -16.78
N ASP A 341 -5.38 -5.81 -16.87
CA ASP A 341 -6.26 -5.91 -18.04
C ASP A 341 -7.14 -4.66 -18.19
N SER A 342 -7.60 -4.10 -17.07
CA SER A 342 -8.34 -2.84 -17.03
C SER A 342 -7.50 -1.67 -17.57
N VAL A 343 -6.23 -1.58 -17.16
CA VAL A 343 -5.28 -0.58 -17.69
C VAL A 343 -4.98 -0.84 -19.17
N ARG A 344 -4.85 -2.11 -19.58
CA ARG A 344 -4.57 -2.49 -20.97
C ARG A 344 -5.65 -1.98 -21.93
N ASP A 345 -6.91 -2.09 -21.53
CA ASP A 345 -8.07 -1.69 -22.33
C ASP A 345 -8.24 -0.17 -22.47
N CYS A 346 -7.63 0.61 -21.59
CA CYS A 346 -7.64 2.08 -21.60
C CYS A 346 -6.63 2.63 -22.62
N ASP A 347 -6.98 3.72 -23.30
CA ASP A 347 -6.10 4.44 -24.21
C ASP A 347 -5.38 5.60 -23.51
N LEU A 348 -6.07 6.28 -22.57
CA LEU A 348 -5.51 7.30 -21.68
C LEU A 348 -6.04 7.10 -20.26
N LEU A 349 -5.33 7.61 -19.25
CA LEU A 349 -5.76 7.52 -17.87
C LEU A 349 -5.65 8.84 -17.11
N VAL A 350 -6.55 9.03 -16.15
CA VAL A 350 -6.47 10.05 -15.10
C VAL A 350 -6.44 9.32 -13.76
N ALA A 351 -5.38 9.50 -12.99
CA ALA A 351 -5.19 8.72 -11.78
C ALA A 351 -4.64 9.58 -10.64
N SER A 352 -5.20 9.40 -9.44
CA SER A 352 -4.67 10.02 -8.22
C SER A 352 -3.93 9.02 -7.33
N ARG A 353 -4.22 7.72 -7.48
CA ARG A 353 -3.62 6.65 -6.66
C ARG A 353 -2.25 6.24 -7.23
N PHE A 354 -1.23 6.18 -6.37
CA PHE A 354 0.17 5.97 -6.81
C PHE A 354 0.37 4.78 -7.75
N HIS A 355 -0.08 3.57 -7.40
CA HIS A 355 0.05 2.41 -8.29
C HIS A 355 -0.94 2.44 -9.48
N GLY A 356 -2.03 3.21 -9.37
CA GLY A 356 -2.86 3.57 -10.50
C GLY A 356 -2.18 4.53 -11.49
N ILE A 357 -1.03 5.10 -11.13
CA ILE A 357 -0.19 5.92 -12.01
C ILE A 357 1.00 5.09 -12.49
N LEU A 358 1.73 4.46 -11.57
CA LEU A 358 2.93 3.68 -11.88
C LEU A 358 2.66 2.54 -12.87
N ILE A 359 1.61 1.73 -12.64
CA ILE A 359 1.32 0.58 -13.51
C ILE A 359 1.01 1.01 -14.96
N PRO A 360 0.13 1.99 -15.22
CA PRO A 360 -0.04 2.49 -16.58
C PRO A 360 1.22 3.09 -17.19
N LEU A 361 2.06 3.81 -16.41
CA LEU A 361 3.31 4.38 -16.92
C LEU A 361 4.29 3.31 -17.40
N ILE A 362 4.46 2.20 -16.66
CA ILE A 362 5.31 1.09 -17.10
C ILE A 362 4.68 0.29 -18.25
N MET A 363 3.35 0.33 -18.37
CA MET A 363 2.59 -0.15 -19.54
C MET A 363 2.56 0.85 -20.69
N GLN A 364 3.32 1.95 -20.59
CA GLN A 364 3.49 2.97 -21.64
C GLN A 364 2.18 3.69 -22.02
N LYS A 365 1.22 3.74 -21.10
CA LYS A 365 -0.03 4.47 -21.26
C LYS A 365 0.14 5.94 -20.87
N PRO A 366 -0.36 6.90 -21.65
CA PRO A 366 -0.43 8.31 -21.25
C PRO A 366 -1.30 8.48 -20.00
N VAL A 367 -0.78 9.20 -18.99
CA VAL A 367 -1.46 9.43 -17.71
C VAL A 367 -1.48 10.91 -17.35
N VAL A 368 -2.63 11.44 -16.92
CA VAL A 368 -2.71 12.66 -16.11
C VAL A 368 -2.68 12.26 -14.63
N GLY A 369 -1.64 12.69 -13.91
CA GLY A 369 -1.49 12.44 -12.48
C GLY A 369 -2.20 13.51 -11.64
N LEU A 370 -3.01 13.11 -10.67
CA LEU A 370 -3.60 13.99 -9.66
C LEU A 370 -2.85 13.82 -8.33
N ALA A 371 -1.87 14.69 -8.07
CA ALA A 371 -0.98 14.57 -6.94
C ALA A 371 -1.59 15.13 -5.65
N TYR A 372 -1.84 14.24 -4.69
CA TYR A 372 -2.16 14.60 -3.30
C TYR A 372 -0.94 14.54 -2.35
N HIS A 373 0.18 14.02 -2.85
CA HIS A 373 1.42 13.84 -2.11
C HIS A 373 2.60 13.92 -3.10
N PRO A 374 3.76 14.47 -2.70
CA PRO A 374 4.94 14.63 -3.57
C PRO A 374 5.32 13.37 -4.35
N LYS A 375 5.25 12.18 -3.74
CA LYS A 375 5.45 10.88 -4.42
C LYS A 375 4.78 10.74 -5.80
N THR A 376 3.60 11.33 -6.01
CA THR A 376 2.90 11.25 -7.29
C THR A 376 3.56 12.16 -8.31
N SER A 377 3.83 13.43 -7.97
CA SER A 377 4.55 14.35 -8.85
C SER A 377 5.99 13.89 -9.10
N ASP A 378 6.65 13.32 -8.10
CA ASP A 378 8.01 12.78 -8.21
C ASP A 378 8.05 11.61 -9.19
N MET A 379 7.05 10.71 -9.15
CA MET A 379 6.92 9.61 -10.09
C MET A 379 6.64 10.11 -11.51
N MET A 380 5.75 11.10 -11.67
CA MET A 380 5.50 11.72 -12.99
C MET A 380 6.78 12.35 -13.55
N ALA A 381 7.53 13.09 -12.72
CA ALA A 381 8.81 13.68 -13.11
C ALA A 381 9.86 12.61 -13.46
N TYR A 382 9.97 11.55 -12.65
CA TYR A 382 10.89 10.43 -12.87
C TYR A 382 10.62 9.74 -14.21
N MET A 383 9.35 9.58 -14.58
CA MET A 383 8.92 9.03 -15.87
C MET A 383 8.94 10.06 -17.03
N GLY A 384 9.50 11.25 -16.80
CA GLY A 384 9.64 12.30 -17.81
C GLY A 384 8.33 12.99 -18.19
N GLN A 385 7.32 12.94 -17.33
CA GLN A 385 5.98 13.50 -17.52
C GLN A 385 5.59 14.57 -16.47
N PRO A 386 6.51 15.47 -16.01
CA PRO A 386 6.19 16.42 -14.95
C PRO A 386 5.03 17.36 -15.35
N ASP A 387 4.93 17.68 -16.64
CA ASP A 387 3.92 18.58 -17.17
C ASP A 387 2.51 17.97 -17.14
N TYR A 388 2.36 16.66 -17.01
CA TYR A 388 1.06 15.99 -16.98
C TYR A 388 0.58 15.68 -15.56
N CYS A 389 0.98 16.50 -14.59
CA CYS A 389 0.59 16.34 -13.19
C CYS A 389 -0.10 17.60 -12.64
N LEU A 390 -1.28 17.43 -12.06
CA LEU A 390 -2.04 18.47 -11.38
C LEU A 390 -2.00 18.25 -9.87
N ASN A 391 -1.96 19.33 -9.10
CA ASN A 391 -2.14 19.26 -7.65
C ASN A 391 -3.63 19.02 -7.34
N ILE A 392 -3.94 17.94 -6.62
CA ILE A 392 -5.32 17.54 -6.31
C ILE A 392 -6.08 18.61 -5.50
N ASP A 393 -5.38 19.41 -4.69
CA ASP A 393 -5.96 20.38 -3.78
C ASP A 393 -6.49 21.63 -4.51
N HIS A 394 -6.00 21.90 -5.72
CA HIS A 394 -6.13 23.23 -6.34
C HIS A 394 -6.58 23.22 -7.81
N PHE A 395 -6.71 22.05 -8.43
CA PHE A 395 -7.12 21.99 -9.85
C PHE A 395 -8.62 22.27 -10.03
N THR A 396 -8.95 23.02 -11.07
CA THR A 396 -10.33 23.20 -11.54
C THR A 396 -10.71 22.15 -12.59
N LEU A 397 -12.00 22.05 -12.92
CA LEU A 397 -12.46 21.20 -14.02
C LEU A 397 -11.78 21.60 -15.36
N GLU A 398 -11.65 22.89 -15.61
CA GLU A 398 -11.02 23.43 -16.83
C GLU A 398 -9.54 23.06 -16.92
N ASP A 399 -8.81 23.08 -15.80
CA ASP A 399 -7.41 22.66 -15.75
C ASP A 399 -7.26 21.19 -16.17
N LEU A 400 -8.12 20.31 -15.65
CA LEU A 400 -8.11 18.89 -15.99
C LEU A 400 -8.46 18.67 -17.47
N GLN A 401 -9.45 19.39 -18.01
CA GLN A 401 -9.82 19.32 -19.42
C GLN A 401 -8.67 19.77 -20.33
N LYS A 402 -8.05 20.92 -20.05
CA LYS A 402 -6.89 21.43 -20.81
C LYS A 402 -5.72 20.45 -20.76
N MET A 403 -5.42 19.93 -19.57
CA MET A 403 -4.36 18.94 -19.36
C MET A 403 -4.61 17.67 -20.16
N PHE A 404 -5.84 17.15 -20.14
CA PHE A 404 -6.24 15.95 -20.86
C PHE A 404 -6.11 16.12 -22.38
N VAL A 405 -6.60 17.23 -22.94
CA VAL A 405 -6.48 17.52 -24.38
C VAL A 405 -5.01 17.61 -24.80
N ARG A 406 -4.17 18.28 -23.99
CA ARG A 406 -2.74 18.38 -24.24
C ARG A 406 -2.06 17.01 -24.20
N LEU A 407 -2.41 16.15 -23.24
CA LEU A 407 -1.88 14.79 -23.16
C LEU A 407 -2.31 13.96 -24.37
N GLU A 408 -3.57 14.07 -24.78
CA GLU A 408 -4.10 13.33 -25.94
C GLU A 408 -3.37 13.69 -27.25
N GLN A 409 -3.17 14.99 -27.50
CA GLN A 409 -2.43 15.46 -28.67
C GLN A 409 -0.99 14.94 -28.68
N ASN A 410 -0.42 14.68 -27.50
CA ASN A 410 0.95 14.18 -27.33
C ASN A 410 1.01 12.69 -26.95
N ALA A 411 -0.07 11.93 -27.10
CA ALA A 411 -0.13 10.55 -26.61
C ALA A 411 0.97 9.66 -27.20
N ALA A 412 1.18 9.73 -28.52
CA ALA A 412 2.20 8.94 -29.21
C ALA A 412 3.65 9.28 -28.81
N PRO A 413 4.09 10.55 -28.79
CA PRO A 413 5.43 10.90 -28.28
C PRO A 413 5.57 10.56 -26.78
N VAL A 414 4.54 10.76 -25.96
CA VAL A 414 4.55 10.38 -24.54
C VAL A 414 4.76 8.88 -24.37
N SER A 415 3.98 8.03 -25.03
CA SER A 415 4.15 6.57 -24.97
C SER A 415 5.54 6.11 -25.40
N ARG A 416 6.11 6.70 -26.45
CA ARG A 416 7.49 6.39 -26.88
C ARG A 416 8.51 6.76 -25.81
N SER A 417 8.39 7.95 -25.21
CA SER A 417 9.27 8.37 -24.10
C SER A 417 9.13 7.46 -22.88
N LEU A 418 7.91 7.03 -22.55
CA LEU A 418 7.64 6.12 -21.44
C LEU A 418 8.30 4.76 -21.64
N SER A 419 8.39 4.25 -22.87
CA SER A 419 9.07 2.98 -23.15
C SER A 419 10.53 3.00 -22.68
N GLN A 420 11.27 4.06 -22.98
CA GLN A 420 12.67 4.18 -22.53
C GLN A 420 12.73 4.32 -21.01
N ARG A 421 11.93 5.22 -20.42
CA ARG A 421 11.92 5.47 -18.96
C ARG A 421 11.55 4.22 -18.16
N ALA A 422 10.58 3.44 -18.62
CA ALA A 422 10.18 2.18 -17.99
C ALA A 422 11.30 1.13 -18.08
N SER A 423 12.00 1.05 -19.22
CA SER A 423 13.16 0.17 -19.41
C SER A 423 14.31 0.53 -18.47
N ASP A 424 14.62 1.82 -18.34
CA ASP A 424 15.68 2.31 -17.44
C ASP A 424 15.34 2.00 -15.98
N ALA A 425 14.09 2.25 -15.58
CA ALA A 425 13.61 1.97 -14.22
C ALA A 425 13.67 0.47 -13.88
N SER A 426 13.23 -0.40 -14.79
CA SER A 426 13.34 -1.85 -14.65
C SER A 426 14.81 -2.29 -14.55
N SER A 427 15.69 -1.72 -15.37
CA SER A 427 17.13 -2.05 -15.37
C SER A 427 17.82 -1.69 -14.05
N LEU A 428 17.48 -0.55 -13.44
CA LEU A 428 17.98 -0.15 -12.13
C LEU A 428 17.47 -1.09 -11.02
N VAL A 429 16.20 -1.49 -11.06
CA VAL A 429 15.67 -2.47 -10.10
C VAL A 429 16.35 -3.83 -10.26
N GLU A 430 16.63 -4.25 -11.50
CA GLU A 430 17.38 -5.48 -11.80
C GLU A 430 18.82 -5.41 -11.28
N GLU A 431 19.50 -4.28 -11.42
CA GLU A 431 20.84 -4.05 -10.86
C GLU A 431 20.85 -4.21 -9.34
N GLN A 432 19.84 -3.63 -8.68
CA GLN A 432 19.65 -3.81 -7.25
C GLN A 432 19.47 -5.29 -6.87
N TYR A 433 18.73 -6.08 -7.66
CA TYR A 433 18.57 -7.50 -7.39
C TYR A 433 19.89 -8.27 -7.55
N ARG A 434 20.64 -8.05 -8.64
CA ARG A 434 22.00 -8.60 -8.81
C ARG A 434 22.85 -8.33 -7.58
N ARG A 435 22.86 -7.09 -7.12
CA ARG A 435 23.64 -6.70 -5.94
C ARG A 435 23.30 -7.47 -4.67
N ILE A 436 22.03 -7.79 -4.42
CA ILE A 436 21.63 -8.52 -3.20
C ILE A 436 21.76 -10.04 -3.33
N PHE A 437 21.83 -10.60 -4.53
CA PHE A 437 21.99 -12.04 -4.75
C PHE A 437 23.44 -12.46 -5.03
N ASP A 438 24.26 -11.57 -5.59
CA ASP A 438 25.66 -11.83 -5.94
C ASP A 438 26.65 -11.55 -4.78
N THR A 439 26.15 -11.02 -3.65
CA THR A 439 26.91 -10.75 -2.41
C THR A 439 26.57 -11.73 -1.30
#